data_AF-A0AA39AM27-F1
#
_entry.id   AF-A0AA39AM27-F1
#
_cell.length_a   1.000
_cell.length_b   1.000
_cell.length_c   1.000
_cell.angle_alpha   90.00
_cell.angle_beta   90.00
_cell.angle_gamma   90.00
#
_symmetry.space_group_name_H-M   'P 1'
#
loop_
_entity.id
_entity.type
_entity.pdbx_description
1 polymer ?
#
loop_
_entity_poly.entity_id
_entity_poly.type
_entity_poly.pdbx_seq_one_letter_code
_entity_poly.pdbx_strand_id
1 'polypeptide(L)'
;MKDLIVPYKDENDNNILHLAGRLAPPRQRNIVVGAALQMQRELLWFREVEKMVLPSFRERKNRDGETPWDLFTKEHKDLMKEGEKWMRETAAQSMLVATLIATVVFAAALTVPGGSNQDTGIPVLLRKKSFIIFAVSDAIALFTSLTSILVFLSIVLTSRYADDDFLELLPSRLMFGLITLFISIISMMVTFTATFFLLFSHGVTWAPILVAVFAFLLVTLYFSMQCRLWAHIIRATYCSRLIFRPRKHILY
;
A
#
# COMPACT_ATOMS: atom_id res chain seq x y z
N MET A 1 34.57 -15.19 1.34
CA MET A 1 33.67 -15.72 0.29
C MET A 1 33.11 -14.62 -0.62
N LYS A 2 32.71 -13.45 -0.09
CA LYS A 2 32.30 -12.29 -0.90
C LYS A 2 33.39 -11.82 -1.88
N ASP A 3 34.65 -11.77 -1.43
CA ASP A 3 35.77 -11.28 -2.25
C ASP A 3 36.19 -12.22 -3.40
N LEU A 4 35.70 -13.47 -3.39
CA LEU A 4 35.98 -14.47 -4.44
C LEU A 4 34.96 -14.47 -5.58
N ILE A 5 33.72 -14.00 -5.32
CA ILE A 5 32.62 -14.04 -6.31
C ILE A 5 32.50 -12.71 -7.06
N VAL A 6 32.82 -11.59 -6.42
CA VAL A 6 32.73 -10.24 -7.01
C VAL A 6 33.60 -10.05 -8.27
N PRO A 7 34.83 -10.61 -8.39
CA PRO A 7 35.62 -10.46 -9.62
C PRO A 7 35.24 -11.45 -10.74
N TYR A 8 34.32 -12.40 -10.49
CA TYR A 8 33.90 -13.38 -11.48
C TYR A 8 33.07 -12.71 -12.59
N LYS A 9 33.37 -13.08 -13.83
CA LYS A 9 32.63 -12.62 -15.01
C LYS A 9 32.07 -13.81 -15.76
N ASP A 10 30.89 -13.64 -16.35
CA ASP A 10 30.35 -14.63 -17.28
C ASP A 10 31.01 -14.54 -18.66
N GLU A 11 30.64 -15.46 -19.55
CA GLU A 11 31.14 -15.52 -20.92
C GLU A 11 30.83 -14.25 -21.74
N ASN A 12 29.94 -13.38 -21.30
CA ASN A 12 29.55 -12.12 -21.96
C ASN A 12 30.12 -10.88 -21.26
N ASP A 13 31.16 -11.04 -20.42
CA ASP A 13 31.76 -10.01 -19.58
C ASP A 13 30.79 -9.37 -18.57
N ASN A 14 29.65 -10.02 -18.29
CA ASN A 14 28.71 -9.56 -17.26
C ASN A 14 29.31 -9.82 -15.88
N ASN A 15 29.30 -8.78 -15.06
CA ASN A 15 29.58 -8.89 -13.63
C ASN A 15 28.33 -9.29 -12.84
N ILE A 16 28.48 -9.52 -11.54
CA ILE A 16 27.36 -9.91 -10.65
C ILE A 16 26.17 -8.94 -10.70
N LEU A 17 26.41 -7.64 -10.97
CA LEU A 17 25.35 -6.64 -11.03
C LEU A 17 24.53 -6.73 -12.32
N HIS A 18 25.17 -7.04 -13.46
CA HIS A 18 24.45 -7.35 -14.71
C HIS A 18 23.59 -8.60 -14.55
N LEU A 19 24.09 -9.63 -13.86
CA LEU A 19 23.32 -10.85 -13.60
C LEU A 19 22.12 -10.59 -12.69
N ALA A 20 22.28 -9.72 -11.69
CA ALA A 20 21.18 -9.25 -10.86
C ALA A 20 20.19 -8.36 -11.64
N GLY A 21 20.64 -7.74 -12.73
CA GLY A 21 19.85 -6.94 -13.64
C GLY A 21 18.98 -7.72 -14.62
N ARG A 22 19.13 -9.04 -14.72
CA ARG A 22 18.33 -9.89 -15.62
C ARG A 22 16.97 -10.21 -15.01
N LEU A 23 15.93 -10.15 -15.84
CA LEU A 23 14.57 -10.46 -15.43
C LEU A 23 14.43 -11.95 -15.07
N ALA A 24 13.81 -12.25 -13.92
CA ALA A 24 13.67 -13.62 -13.44
C ALA A 24 12.84 -14.50 -14.41
N PRO A 25 13.11 -15.81 -14.51
CA PRO A 25 12.36 -16.70 -15.39
C PRO A 25 10.88 -16.82 -14.98
N PRO A 26 9.95 -17.10 -15.91
CA PRO A 26 8.50 -17.07 -15.67
C PRO A 26 8.01 -17.87 -14.46
N ARG A 27 8.64 -19.01 -14.15
CA ARG A 27 8.32 -19.84 -12.97
C ARG A 27 8.53 -19.11 -11.62
N GLN A 28 9.38 -18.09 -11.57
CA GLN A 28 9.62 -17.26 -10.39
C GLN A 28 8.85 -15.91 -10.42
N ARG A 29 8.25 -15.54 -11.58
CA ARG A 29 7.45 -14.32 -11.74
C ARG A 29 6.11 -14.38 -11.00
N ASN A 30 5.45 -15.54 -11.00
CA ASN A 30 4.12 -15.73 -10.39
C ASN A 30 4.08 -15.73 -8.84
N ILE A 31 5.18 -15.40 -8.17
CA ILE A 31 5.27 -15.44 -6.70
C ILE A 31 4.73 -14.15 -6.06
N VAL A 32 4.66 -13.04 -6.81
CA VAL A 32 4.27 -11.71 -6.30
C VAL A 32 2.95 -11.26 -6.91
N VAL A 33 2.08 -10.73 -6.06
CA VAL A 33 0.78 -10.17 -6.47
C VAL A 33 1.03 -8.84 -7.20
N GLY A 34 0.77 -8.75 -8.50
CA GLY A 34 0.80 -7.51 -9.28
C GLY A 34 2.19 -7.11 -9.81
N ALA A 35 2.22 -6.67 -11.08
CA ALA A 35 3.45 -6.32 -11.80
C ALA A 35 4.28 -5.22 -11.11
N ALA A 36 3.61 -4.27 -10.44
CA ALA A 36 4.30 -3.19 -9.72
C ALA A 36 5.08 -3.67 -8.50
N LEU A 37 4.49 -4.59 -7.73
CA LEU A 37 5.16 -5.17 -6.56
C LEU A 37 6.30 -6.11 -6.98
N GLN A 38 6.15 -6.78 -8.13
CA GLN A 38 7.25 -7.54 -8.72
C GLN A 38 8.40 -6.61 -9.14
N MET A 39 8.10 -5.52 -9.84
CA MET A 39 9.09 -4.53 -10.24
C MET A 39 9.83 -3.93 -9.04
N GLN A 40 9.09 -3.56 -7.99
CA GLN A 40 9.69 -3.01 -6.76
C GLN A 40 10.64 -4.01 -6.10
N ARG A 41 10.28 -5.31 -6.08
CA ARG A 41 11.14 -6.36 -5.52
C ARG A 41 12.43 -6.51 -6.33
N GLU A 42 12.33 -6.53 -7.65
CA GLU A 42 13.48 -6.69 -8.55
C GLU A 42 14.41 -5.46 -8.49
N LEU A 43 13.84 -4.26 -8.35
CA LEU A 43 14.60 -3.04 -8.12
C LEU A 43 15.31 -3.02 -6.76
N LEU A 44 14.62 -3.39 -5.67
CA LEU A 44 15.24 -3.52 -4.35
C LEU A 44 16.36 -4.56 -4.33
N TRP A 45 16.14 -5.68 -5.03
CA TRP A 45 17.16 -6.70 -5.22
C TRP A 45 18.39 -6.13 -5.93
N PHE A 46 18.20 -5.47 -7.06
CA PHE A 46 19.27 -4.82 -7.82
C PHE A 46 20.05 -3.83 -6.95
N ARG A 47 19.36 -2.94 -6.22
CA ARG A 47 19.98 -1.96 -5.31
C ARG A 47 20.76 -2.61 -4.17
N GLU A 48 20.28 -3.71 -3.61
CA GLU A 48 21.02 -4.43 -2.56
C GLU A 48 22.30 -5.08 -3.11
N VAL A 49 22.25 -5.66 -4.32
CA VAL A 49 23.46 -6.16 -4.99
C VAL A 49 24.41 -5.00 -5.33
N GLU A 50 23.90 -3.86 -5.80
CA GLU A 50 24.65 -2.65 -6.12
C GLU A 50 25.49 -2.13 -4.93
N LYS A 51 24.94 -2.23 -3.71
CA LYS A 51 25.65 -1.87 -2.47
C LYS A 51 26.79 -2.83 -2.10
N MET A 52 26.79 -4.04 -2.62
CA MET A 52 27.81 -5.06 -2.32
C MET A 52 29.00 -5.04 -3.28
N VAL A 53 28.86 -4.39 -4.44
CA VAL A 53 29.92 -4.27 -5.46
C VAL A 53 30.64 -2.93 -5.36
N LEU A 54 31.93 -2.94 -5.73
CA LEU A 54 32.76 -1.73 -5.83
C LEU A 54 32.17 -0.76 -6.88
N PRO A 55 32.30 0.56 -6.71
CA PRO A 55 31.77 1.55 -7.66
C PRO A 55 32.23 1.33 -9.10
N SER A 56 33.46 0.87 -9.31
CA SER A 56 34.01 0.56 -10.64
C SER A 56 33.25 -0.54 -11.39
N PHE A 57 32.54 -1.43 -10.70
CA PHE A 57 31.71 -2.45 -11.34
C PHE A 57 30.31 -1.93 -11.74
N ARG A 58 29.88 -0.77 -11.22
CA ARG A 58 28.58 -0.17 -11.56
C ARG A 58 28.59 0.49 -12.93
N GLU A 59 29.73 1.01 -13.34
CA GLU A 59 29.92 1.69 -14.63
C GLU A 59 30.56 0.79 -15.68
N ARG A 60 31.00 -0.41 -15.28
CA ARG A 60 31.63 -1.37 -16.18
C ARG A 60 30.61 -1.83 -17.21
N LYS A 61 30.96 -1.76 -18.48
CA LYS A 61 30.13 -2.23 -19.58
C LYS A 61 30.34 -3.71 -19.86
N ASN A 62 29.28 -4.42 -20.23
CA ASN A 62 29.37 -5.78 -20.77
C ASN A 62 29.85 -5.77 -22.23
N ARG A 63 29.89 -6.95 -22.88
CA ARG A 63 30.26 -7.06 -24.30
C ARG A 63 29.35 -6.28 -25.25
N ASP A 64 28.10 -6.07 -24.87
CA ASP A 64 27.12 -5.32 -25.65
C ASP A 64 27.25 -3.80 -25.42
N GLY A 65 28.19 -3.36 -24.58
CA GLY A 65 28.44 -1.95 -24.28
C GLY A 65 27.45 -1.34 -23.28
N GLU A 66 26.63 -2.17 -22.63
CA GLU A 66 25.59 -1.78 -21.67
C GLU A 66 26.15 -1.76 -20.25
N THR A 67 25.74 -0.79 -19.43
CA THR A 67 25.99 -0.84 -17.99
C THR A 67 24.99 -1.79 -17.32
N PRO A 68 25.24 -2.24 -16.07
CA PRO A 68 24.28 -3.03 -15.31
C PRO A 68 22.90 -2.36 -15.19
N TRP A 69 22.86 -1.03 -15.09
CA TRP A 69 21.61 -0.26 -15.01
C TRP A 69 20.88 -0.18 -16.35
N ASP A 70 21.62 -0.01 -17.45
CA ASP A 70 21.05 -0.01 -18.80
C ASP A 70 20.40 -1.37 -19.10
N LEU A 71 21.10 -2.47 -18.77
CA LEU A 71 20.58 -3.83 -18.92
C LEU A 71 19.33 -4.04 -18.07
N PHE A 72 19.34 -3.62 -16.80
CA PHE A 72 18.18 -3.73 -15.91
C PHE A 72 16.97 -3.00 -16.48
N THR A 73 17.15 -1.73 -16.88
CA THR A 73 16.08 -0.89 -17.43
C THR A 73 15.50 -1.48 -18.72
N LYS A 74 16.36 -2.04 -19.57
CA LYS A 74 15.96 -2.69 -20.82
C LYS A 74 15.15 -3.97 -20.58
N GLU A 75 15.64 -4.86 -19.73
CA GLU A 75 14.99 -6.14 -19.39
C GLU A 75 13.65 -5.95 -18.66
N HIS A 76 13.53 -4.88 -17.85
CA HIS A 76 12.35 -4.64 -17.01
C HIS A 76 11.36 -3.64 -17.62
N LYS A 77 11.62 -3.12 -18.82
CA LYS A 77 10.81 -2.07 -19.48
C LYS A 77 9.32 -2.42 -19.57
N ASP A 78 9.01 -3.65 -19.96
CA ASP A 78 7.61 -4.09 -20.10
C ASP A 78 6.95 -4.30 -18.74
N LEU A 79 7.68 -4.83 -17.76
CA LEU A 79 7.21 -4.99 -16.38
C LEU A 79 6.96 -3.64 -15.70
N MET A 80 7.80 -2.62 -15.97
CA MET A 80 7.61 -1.25 -15.49
C MET A 80 6.31 -0.65 -16.02
N LYS A 81 6.04 -0.81 -17.32
CA LYS A 81 4.79 -0.34 -17.95
C LYS A 81 3.57 -1.04 -17.38
N GLU A 82 3.64 -2.35 -17.21
CA GLU A 82 2.55 -3.13 -16.63
C GLU A 82 2.32 -2.75 -15.16
N GLY A 83 3.40 -2.53 -14.41
CA GLY A 83 3.36 -2.07 -13.02
C GLY A 83 2.75 -0.68 -12.88
N GLU A 84 3.15 0.28 -13.71
CA GLU A 84 2.58 1.62 -13.74
C GLU A 84 1.07 1.58 -14.02
N LYS A 85 0.68 0.82 -15.06
CA LYS A 85 -0.74 0.63 -15.41
C LYS A 85 -1.53 0.02 -14.26
N TRP A 86 -1.02 -1.05 -13.67
CA TRP A 86 -1.65 -1.74 -12.54
C TRP A 86 -1.83 -0.81 -11.33
N MET A 87 -0.81 -0.01 -10.98
CA MET A 87 -0.90 0.96 -9.89
C MET A 87 -1.95 2.03 -10.17
N ARG A 88 -2.00 2.55 -11.39
CA ARG A 88 -2.97 3.58 -11.78
C ARG A 88 -4.40 3.06 -11.72
N GLU A 89 -4.64 1.86 -12.24
CA GLU A 89 -5.96 1.21 -12.19
C GLU A 89 -6.38 0.95 -10.74
N THR A 90 -5.47 0.44 -9.92
CA THR A 90 -5.71 0.17 -8.49
C THR A 90 -5.98 1.47 -7.72
N ALA A 91 -5.21 2.52 -7.96
CA ALA A 91 -5.40 3.83 -7.33
C ALA A 91 -6.74 4.46 -7.75
N ALA A 92 -7.12 4.36 -9.03
CA ALA A 92 -8.40 4.88 -9.50
C ALA A 92 -9.58 4.13 -8.88
N GLN A 93 -9.54 2.79 -8.83
CA GLN A 93 -10.58 1.98 -8.17
C GLN A 93 -10.69 2.31 -6.68
N SER A 94 -9.55 2.41 -6.00
CA SER A 94 -9.50 2.71 -4.56
C SER A 94 -9.98 4.13 -4.26
N MET A 95 -9.67 5.10 -5.13
CA MET A 95 -10.15 6.47 -5.04
C MET A 95 -11.68 6.55 -5.17
N LEU A 96 -12.30 5.75 -6.05
CA LEU A 96 -13.77 5.67 -6.15
C LEU A 96 -14.39 5.18 -4.84
N VAL A 97 -13.81 4.12 -4.24
CA VAL A 97 -14.27 3.61 -2.93
C VAL A 97 -14.10 4.66 -1.84
N ALA A 98 -12.95 5.32 -1.78
CA ALA A 98 -12.70 6.40 -0.82
C ALA A 98 -13.73 7.54 -1.00
N THR A 99 -13.97 7.97 -2.23
CA THR A 99 -14.94 9.02 -2.56
C THR A 99 -16.34 8.64 -2.09
N LEU A 100 -16.77 7.40 -2.34
CA LEU A 100 -18.05 6.90 -1.85
C LEU A 100 -18.14 6.98 -0.32
N ILE A 101 -17.11 6.52 0.40
CA ILE A 101 -17.06 6.61 1.87
C ILE A 101 -17.14 8.08 2.32
N ALA A 102 -16.34 8.97 1.72
CA ALA A 102 -16.34 10.38 2.07
C ALA A 102 -17.74 11.00 1.88
N THR A 103 -18.43 10.70 0.77
CA THR A 103 -19.78 11.21 0.53
C THR A 103 -20.81 10.70 1.53
N VAL A 104 -20.78 9.40 1.87
CA VAL A 104 -21.73 8.80 2.82
C VAL A 104 -21.53 9.38 4.22
N VAL A 105 -20.29 9.45 4.67
CA VAL A 105 -19.94 9.94 6.01
C VAL A 105 -20.18 11.45 6.10
N PHE A 106 -19.92 12.21 5.04
CA PHE A 106 -20.21 13.65 4.99
C PHE A 106 -21.71 13.93 5.07
N ALA A 107 -22.50 13.15 4.32
CA ALA A 107 -23.96 13.22 4.40
C ALA A 107 -24.44 12.87 5.82
N ALA A 108 -23.89 11.83 6.45
CA ALA A 108 -24.23 11.44 7.82
C ALA A 108 -23.89 12.52 8.86
N ALA A 109 -22.79 13.24 8.69
CA ALA A 109 -22.41 14.38 9.52
C ALA A 109 -23.43 15.52 9.45
N LEU A 110 -23.99 15.79 8.26
CA LEU A 110 -25.01 16.81 8.05
C LEU A 110 -26.39 16.35 8.53
N THR A 111 -26.74 15.08 8.32
CA THR A 111 -28.00 14.48 8.74
C THR A 111 -27.83 13.82 10.11
N VAL A 112 -27.52 14.63 11.12
CA VAL A 112 -27.21 14.16 12.48
C VAL A 112 -28.31 13.20 12.99
N PRO A 113 -27.95 11.95 13.37
CA PRO A 113 -28.92 10.98 13.87
C PRO A 113 -29.68 11.53 15.08
N GLY A 114 -31.01 11.46 15.04
CA GLY A 114 -31.92 11.96 16.08
C GLY A 114 -32.21 13.46 16.05
N GLY A 115 -31.72 14.19 15.05
CA GLY A 115 -32.06 15.58 14.80
C GLY A 115 -31.40 16.57 15.77
N SER A 116 -31.67 17.84 15.50
CA SER A 116 -31.18 18.97 16.30
C SER A 116 -32.34 19.62 17.05
N ASN A 117 -32.10 20.12 18.26
CA ASN A 117 -33.09 20.91 18.98
C ASN A 117 -33.36 22.20 18.19
N GLN A 118 -34.63 22.45 17.84
CA GLN A 118 -35.03 23.59 17.01
C GLN A 118 -34.67 24.95 17.62
N ASP A 119 -34.58 25.03 18.95
CA ASP A 119 -34.29 26.29 19.66
C ASP A 119 -32.79 26.57 19.85
N THR A 120 -31.93 25.54 19.84
CA THR A 120 -30.50 25.68 20.17
C THR A 120 -29.55 25.24 19.07
N GLY A 121 -30.03 24.50 18.06
CA GLY A 121 -29.18 23.93 17.02
C GLY A 121 -28.26 22.80 17.52
N ILE A 122 -28.37 22.40 18.80
CA ILE A 122 -27.55 21.34 19.40
C ILE A 122 -28.19 19.97 19.13
N PRO A 123 -27.42 18.96 18.71
CA PRO A 123 -27.90 17.58 18.58
C PRO A 123 -28.61 17.09 19.85
N VAL A 124 -29.84 16.59 19.70
CA VAL A 124 -30.67 16.15 20.85
C VAL A 124 -29.99 15.00 21.63
N LEU A 125 -29.19 14.19 20.93
CA LEU A 125 -28.50 13.03 21.48
C LEU A 125 -27.08 13.32 21.99
N LEU A 126 -26.64 14.59 22.06
CA LEU A 126 -25.26 14.96 22.40
C LEU A 126 -24.75 14.35 23.72
N ARG A 127 -25.64 14.13 24.69
CA ARG A 127 -25.30 13.55 26.01
C ARG A 127 -25.09 12.03 26.00
N LYS A 128 -25.44 11.32 24.92
CA LYS A 128 -25.25 9.85 24.85
C LYS A 128 -23.82 9.53 24.42
N LYS A 129 -23.18 8.57 25.09
CA LYS A 129 -21.84 8.09 24.74
C LYS A 129 -21.75 7.62 23.28
N SER A 130 -22.80 6.98 22.76
CA SER A 130 -22.89 6.54 21.36
C SER A 130 -22.82 7.69 20.36
N PHE A 131 -23.28 8.90 20.73
CA PHE A 131 -23.21 10.08 19.88
C PHE A 131 -21.78 10.60 19.75
N ILE A 132 -21.03 10.64 20.85
CA ILE A 132 -19.62 11.04 20.84
C ILE A 132 -18.81 10.05 20.00
N ILE A 133 -19.07 8.74 20.15
CA ILE A 133 -18.43 7.71 19.34
C ILE A 133 -18.73 7.92 17.86
N PHE A 134 -20.01 8.12 17.50
CA PHE A 134 -20.45 8.44 16.14
C PHE A 134 -19.69 9.65 15.58
N ALA A 135 -19.73 10.80 16.25
CA ALA A 135 -19.14 12.04 15.73
C ALA A 135 -17.61 11.93 15.53
N VAL A 136 -16.91 11.29 16.48
CA VAL A 136 -15.45 11.11 16.39
C VAL A 136 -15.09 10.13 15.28
N SER A 137 -15.78 8.98 15.17
CA SER A 137 -15.50 8.00 14.12
C SER A 137 -15.89 8.50 12.73
N ASP A 138 -16.96 9.30 12.63
CA ASP A 138 -17.38 9.96 11.39
C ASP A 138 -16.30 10.94 10.90
N ALA A 139 -15.81 11.81 11.78
CA ALA A 139 -14.71 12.71 11.45
C ALA A 139 -13.44 11.96 11.03
N ILE A 140 -13.04 10.91 11.75
CA ILE A 140 -11.87 10.09 11.39
C ILE A 140 -12.07 9.46 10.01
N ALA A 141 -13.26 8.90 9.73
CA ALA A 141 -13.56 8.29 8.44
C ALA A 141 -13.46 9.31 7.29
N LEU A 142 -13.94 10.54 7.50
CA LEU A 142 -13.86 11.63 6.53
C LEU A 142 -12.42 12.05 6.23
N PHE A 143 -11.66 12.42 7.27
CA PHE A 143 -10.30 12.92 7.06
C PHE A 143 -9.39 11.85 6.46
N THR A 144 -9.51 10.61 6.93
CA THR A 144 -8.72 9.51 6.37
C THR A 144 -9.12 9.16 4.94
N SER A 145 -10.42 9.24 4.60
CA SER A 145 -10.88 9.07 3.22
C SER A 145 -10.36 10.18 2.31
N LEU A 146 -10.49 11.45 2.71
CA LEU A 146 -10.00 12.58 1.94
C LEU A 146 -8.49 12.52 1.73
N THR A 147 -7.74 12.12 2.76
CA THR A 147 -6.30 11.87 2.64
C THR A 147 -6.02 10.79 1.60
N SER A 148 -6.76 9.69 1.61
CA SER A 148 -6.63 8.60 0.63
C SER A 148 -6.93 9.08 -0.80
N ILE A 149 -8.00 9.87 -0.99
CA ILE A 149 -8.34 10.49 -2.28
C ILE A 149 -7.19 11.36 -2.78
N LEU A 150 -6.63 12.24 -1.94
CA LEU A 150 -5.52 13.11 -2.34
C LEU A 150 -4.27 12.32 -2.74
N VAL A 151 -3.96 11.24 -2.01
CA VAL A 151 -2.83 10.35 -2.33
C VAL A 151 -3.05 9.63 -3.65
N PHE A 152 -4.21 9.02 -3.88
CA PHE A 152 -4.51 8.34 -5.13
C PHE A 152 -4.60 9.30 -6.31
N LEU A 153 -5.16 10.49 -6.10
CA LEU A 153 -5.18 11.55 -7.10
C LEU A 153 -3.76 11.99 -7.46
N SER A 154 -2.87 12.14 -6.47
CA SER A 154 -1.45 12.42 -6.72
C SER A 154 -0.81 11.31 -7.55
N ILE A 155 -1.09 10.03 -7.30
CA ILE A 155 -0.57 8.93 -8.12
C ILE A 155 -1.06 9.04 -9.57
N VAL A 156 -2.37 9.26 -9.78
CA VAL A 156 -2.98 9.34 -11.11
C VAL A 156 -2.48 10.55 -11.92
N LEU A 157 -2.25 11.69 -11.26
CA LEU A 157 -1.79 12.93 -11.90
C LEU A 157 -0.28 12.96 -12.11
N THR A 158 0.51 12.53 -11.12
CA THR A 158 1.98 12.69 -11.14
C THR A 158 2.67 11.64 -12.03
N SER A 159 2.06 10.49 -12.33
CA SER A 159 2.62 9.48 -13.25
C SER A 159 2.93 9.96 -14.67
N ARG A 160 2.47 11.15 -15.09
CA ARG A 160 2.82 11.73 -16.39
C ARG A 160 4.20 12.37 -16.46
N TYR A 161 4.85 12.66 -15.33
CA TYR A 161 6.16 13.31 -15.27
C TYR A 161 7.20 12.31 -14.76
N ALA A 162 7.89 11.67 -15.69
CA ALA A 162 8.89 10.64 -15.45
C ALA A 162 10.19 11.26 -14.92
N ASP A 163 10.44 11.08 -13.63
CA ASP A 163 11.79 11.03 -13.07
C ASP A 163 12.04 9.58 -12.62
N ASP A 164 13.21 9.00 -12.89
CA ASP A 164 13.52 7.59 -12.60
C ASP A 164 13.36 7.22 -11.10
N ASP A 165 13.49 8.19 -10.20
CA ASP A 165 13.25 8.02 -8.75
C ASP A 165 11.75 7.91 -8.39
N PHE A 166 10.86 8.28 -9.31
CA PHE A 166 9.42 8.28 -9.08
C PHE A 166 8.84 6.85 -8.95
N LEU A 167 9.43 5.90 -9.67
CA LEU A 167 9.02 4.49 -9.61
C LEU A 167 9.37 3.82 -8.28
N GLU A 168 10.39 4.31 -7.57
CA GLU A 168 10.70 3.85 -6.21
C GLU A 168 9.69 4.38 -5.18
N LEU A 169 9.21 5.61 -5.36
CA LEU A 169 8.29 6.28 -4.43
C LEU A 169 6.82 5.88 -4.62
N LEU A 170 6.44 5.46 -5.82
CA LEU A 170 5.06 5.12 -6.18
C LEU A 170 4.44 4.02 -5.33
N PRO A 171 5.09 2.86 -5.15
CA PRO A 171 4.55 1.79 -4.32
C PRO A 171 4.36 2.24 -2.87
N SER A 172 5.27 3.06 -2.34
CA SER A 172 5.15 3.60 -0.98
C SER A 172 3.92 4.51 -0.83
N ARG A 173 3.68 5.41 -1.79
CA ARG A 173 2.48 6.26 -1.81
C ARG A 173 1.20 5.43 -1.93
N LEU A 174 1.18 4.43 -2.81
CA LEU A 174 0.04 3.53 -2.96
C LEU A 174 -0.28 2.83 -1.64
N MET A 175 0.74 2.32 -0.96
CA MET A 175 0.59 1.65 0.34
C MET A 175 0.07 2.59 1.42
N PHE A 176 0.59 3.81 1.47
CA PHE A 176 0.07 4.84 2.38
C PHE A 176 -1.41 5.15 2.11
N GLY A 177 -1.81 5.29 0.83
CA GLY A 177 -3.20 5.49 0.42
C GLY A 177 -4.13 4.32 0.79
N LEU A 178 -3.65 3.08 0.65
CA LEU A 178 -4.41 1.89 1.04
C LEU A 178 -4.56 1.77 2.57
N ILE A 179 -3.56 2.18 3.35
CA ILE A 179 -3.65 2.20 4.83
C ILE A 179 -4.69 3.21 5.28
N THR A 180 -4.68 4.43 4.74
CA THR A 180 -5.65 5.46 5.11
C THR A 180 -7.07 5.08 4.67
N LEU A 181 -7.23 4.44 3.51
CA LEU A 181 -8.51 3.86 3.08
C LEU A 181 -9.01 2.78 4.05
N PHE A 182 -8.12 1.90 4.51
CA PHE A 182 -8.50 0.86 5.45
C PHE A 182 -8.97 1.42 6.80
N ILE A 183 -8.27 2.43 7.32
CA ILE A 183 -8.69 3.15 8.53
C ILE A 183 -10.08 3.77 8.32
N SER A 184 -10.32 4.37 7.14
CA SER A 184 -11.62 4.95 6.79
C SER A 184 -12.75 3.92 6.78
N ILE A 185 -12.53 2.74 6.20
CA ILE A 185 -13.51 1.65 6.18
C ILE A 185 -13.85 1.20 7.61
N ILE A 186 -12.86 0.96 8.47
CA ILE A 186 -13.08 0.57 9.86
C ILE A 186 -13.90 1.66 10.58
N SER A 187 -13.47 2.91 10.42
CA SER A 187 -14.12 4.04 11.10
C SER A 187 -15.56 4.24 10.63
N MET A 188 -15.83 4.09 9.33
CA MET A 188 -17.19 4.11 8.78
C MET A 188 -18.06 2.98 9.35
N MET A 189 -17.52 1.77 9.52
CA MET A 189 -18.26 0.67 10.15
C MET A 189 -18.59 0.98 11.62
N VAL A 190 -17.65 1.58 12.36
CA VAL A 190 -17.90 2.05 13.73
C VAL A 190 -19.01 3.11 13.74
N THR A 191 -18.94 4.11 12.86
CA THR A 191 -19.98 5.14 12.70
C THR A 191 -21.33 4.52 12.44
N PHE A 192 -21.42 3.57 11.50
CA PHE A 192 -22.66 2.89 11.16
C PHE A 192 -23.23 2.13 12.37
N THR A 193 -22.42 1.36 13.09
CA THR A 193 -22.88 0.66 14.31
C THR A 193 -23.36 1.65 15.37
N ALA A 194 -22.64 2.74 15.61
CA ALA A 194 -23.01 3.78 16.57
C ALA A 194 -24.35 4.45 16.20
N THR A 195 -24.60 4.70 14.91
CA THR A 195 -25.89 5.22 14.42
C THR A 195 -27.04 4.26 14.73
N PHE A 196 -26.87 2.95 14.54
CA PHE A 196 -27.90 1.97 14.90
C PHE A 196 -28.17 1.94 16.41
N PHE A 197 -27.13 2.04 17.25
CA PHE A 197 -27.31 2.15 18.70
C PHE A 197 -28.03 3.44 19.11
N LEU A 198 -27.81 4.55 18.39
CA LEU A 198 -28.52 5.81 18.63
C LEU A 198 -30.00 5.70 18.23
N LEU A 199 -30.29 5.13 17.07
CA LEU A 199 -31.63 5.05 16.51
C LEU A 199 -32.54 4.08 17.30
N PHE A 200 -32.01 2.93 17.73
CA PHE A 200 -32.78 1.89 18.42
C PHE A 200 -32.66 1.93 19.95
N SER A 201 -32.23 3.06 20.51
CA SER A 201 -31.99 3.24 21.95
C SER A 201 -33.18 2.92 22.87
N HIS A 202 -34.43 2.91 22.39
CA HIS A 202 -35.63 2.74 23.22
C HIS A 202 -36.59 1.64 22.74
N GLY A 203 -36.19 0.79 21.78
CA GLY A 203 -37.10 -0.19 21.16
C GLY A 203 -36.53 -1.60 21.11
N VAL A 204 -35.73 -1.90 20.09
CA VAL A 204 -35.25 -3.25 19.75
C VAL A 204 -33.74 -3.35 19.90
N THR A 205 -33.29 -3.92 21.02
CA THR A 205 -31.87 -4.09 21.35
C THR A 205 -31.15 -5.15 20.52
N TRP A 206 -31.88 -6.09 19.90
CA TRP A 206 -31.30 -7.17 19.08
C TRP A 206 -30.78 -6.68 17.71
N ALA A 207 -31.43 -5.68 17.12
CA ALA A 207 -31.08 -5.13 15.81
C ALA A 207 -29.66 -4.52 15.75
N PRO A 208 -29.25 -3.60 16.66
CA PRO A 208 -27.89 -3.04 16.65
C PRO A 208 -26.82 -4.09 16.97
N ILE A 209 -27.13 -5.11 17.79
CA ILE A 209 -26.22 -6.22 18.08
C ILE A 209 -25.97 -7.03 16.80
N LEU A 210 -27.02 -7.34 16.04
CA LEU A 210 -26.91 -8.08 14.79
C LEU A 210 -26.08 -7.29 13.76
N VAL A 211 -26.33 -5.99 13.62
CA VAL A 211 -25.52 -5.12 12.75
C VAL A 211 -24.06 -5.06 13.19
N ALA A 212 -23.78 -5.00 14.49
CA ALA A 212 -22.41 -5.01 15.01
C ALA A 212 -21.68 -6.33 14.71
N VAL A 213 -22.38 -7.47 14.81
CA VAL A 213 -21.83 -8.79 14.44
C VAL A 213 -21.48 -8.85 12.95
N PHE A 214 -22.37 -8.38 12.07
CA PHE A 214 -22.10 -8.32 10.63
C PHE A 214 -20.95 -7.37 10.29
N ALA A 215 -20.90 -6.19 10.91
CA ALA A 215 -19.80 -5.24 10.72
C ALA A 215 -18.46 -5.85 11.16
N PHE A 216 -18.43 -6.53 12.31
CA PHE A 216 -17.24 -7.23 12.79
C PHE A 216 -16.81 -8.35 11.84
N LEU A 217 -17.76 -9.14 11.32
CA LEU A 217 -17.49 -10.17 10.33
C LEU A 217 -16.87 -9.58 9.05
N LEU A 218 -17.41 -8.47 8.53
CA LEU A 218 -16.88 -7.80 7.34
C LEU A 218 -15.46 -7.26 7.57
N VAL A 219 -15.22 -6.61 8.73
CA VAL A 219 -13.90 -6.08 9.08
C VAL A 219 -12.87 -7.21 9.23
N THR A 220 -13.24 -8.32 9.90
CA THR A 220 -12.34 -9.47 10.07
C THR A 220 -12.04 -10.18 8.75
N LEU A 221 -13.03 -10.34 7.88
CA LEU A 221 -12.84 -10.88 6.53
C LEU A 221 -11.91 -10.00 5.70
N TYR A 222 -12.15 -8.68 5.67
CA TYR A 222 -11.30 -7.73 4.96
C TYR A 222 -9.88 -7.72 5.51
N PHE A 223 -9.73 -7.69 6.84
CA PHE A 223 -8.42 -7.77 7.49
C PHE A 223 -7.71 -9.07 7.15
N SER A 224 -8.38 -10.22 7.16
CA SER A 224 -7.79 -11.51 6.77
C SER A 224 -7.32 -11.52 5.31
N MET A 225 -8.08 -10.94 4.39
CA MET A 225 -7.68 -10.83 2.97
C MET A 225 -6.46 -9.92 2.82
N GLN A 226 -6.50 -8.76 3.45
CA GLN A 226 -5.43 -7.77 3.36
C GLN A 226 -4.17 -8.22 4.12
N CYS A 227 -4.30 -8.98 5.22
CA CYS A 227 -3.17 -9.55 5.96
C CYS A 227 -2.34 -10.52 5.13
N ARG A 228 -2.95 -11.31 4.24
CA ARG A 228 -2.19 -12.17 3.30
C ARG A 228 -1.34 -11.33 2.36
N LEU A 229 -1.89 -10.21 1.87
CA LEU A 229 -1.20 -9.26 1.01
C LEU A 229 -0.07 -8.56 1.76
N TRP A 230 -0.35 -7.99 2.94
CA TRP A 230 0.66 -7.34 3.80
C TRP A 230 1.75 -8.31 4.23
N ALA A 231 1.41 -9.54 4.61
CA ALA A 231 2.40 -10.55 5.00
C ALA A 231 3.32 -10.91 3.82
N HIS A 232 2.80 -11.01 2.60
CA HIS A 232 3.62 -11.23 1.41
C HIS A 232 4.56 -10.05 1.13
N ILE A 233 4.06 -8.82 1.23
CA ILE A 233 4.86 -7.61 0.98
C ILE A 233 5.92 -7.43 2.07
N ILE A 234 5.55 -7.56 3.34
CA ILE A 234 6.49 -7.48 4.47
C ILE A 234 7.53 -8.60 4.37
N ARG A 235 7.13 -9.83 4.04
CA ARG A 235 8.07 -10.94 3.84
C ARG A 235 9.00 -10.68 2.67
N ALA A 236 8.52 -10.14 1.54
CA ALA A 236 9.37 -9.79 0.41
C ALA A 236 10.38 -8.67 0.75
N THR A 237 9.95 -7.66 1.52
CA THR A 237 10.79 -6.50 1.90
C THR A 237 11.73 -6.78 3.08
N TYR A 238 11.32 -7.59 4.06
CA TYR A 238 12.13 -7.94 5.23
C TYR A 238 12.97 -9.20 5.03
N CYS A 239 12.50 -10.27 4.36
CA CYS A 239 13.36 -11.42 4.09
C CYS A 239 14.50 -11.06 3.12
N SER A 240 14.28 -10.18 2.14
CA SER A 240 15.39 -9.65 1.33
C SER A 240 16.40 -8.90 2.20
N ARG A 241 15.98 -8.04 3.13
CA ARG A 241 16.92 -7.39 4.06
C ARG A 241 17.62 -8.36 5.04
N LEU A 242 16.94 -9.42 5.48
CA LEU A 242 17.47 -10.39 6.45
C LEU A 242 18.42 -11.43 5.83
N ILE A 243 18.14 -11.89 4.60
CA ILE A 243 19.00 -12.84 3.87
C ILE A 243 20.34 -12.18 3.51
N PHE A 244 20.37 -10.85 3.36
CA PHE A 244 21.56 -10.12 2.90
C PHE A 244 22.29 -9.32 3.97
N ARG A 245 21.82 -9.34 5.23
CA ARG A 245 22.61 -8.83 6.36
C ARG A 245 23.83 -9.76 6.52
N PRO A 246 25.07 -9.29 6.32
CA PRO A 246 26.22 -10.12 6.67
C PRO A 246 26.15 -10.34 8.18
N ARG A 247 26.09 -11.60 8.60
CA ARG A 247 26.41 -11.97 9.98
C ARG A 247 27.83 -11.43 10.22
N LYS A 248 27.95 -10.29 10.89
CA LYS A 248 29.23 -9.86 11.47
C LYS A 248 29.52 -10.85 12.60
N HIS A 249 30.11 -11.99 12.27
CA HIS A 249 30.89 -12.73 13.25
C HIS A 249 32.13 -11.87 13.51
N ILE A 250 32.05 -11.02 14.53
CA ILE A 250 33.22 -10.50 15.22
C ILE A 250 33.77 -11.69 15.98
N LEU A 251 34.81 -12.31 15.44
CA LEU A 251 35.75 -13.12 16.21
C LEU A 251 36.85 -12.15 16.65
N TYR A 252 36.74 -11.68 17.88
CA TYR A 252 37.85 -11.30 18.76
C TYR A 252 37.44 -11.67 20.17
#